data_AF-A0A4Z2HPX6-F1
#
_entry.id   AF-A0A4Z2HPX6-F1
#
_cell.length_a   1.000
_cell.length_b   1.000
_cell.length_c   1.000
_cell.angle_alpha   90.00
_cell.angle_beta   90.00
_cell.angle_gamma   90.00
#
_symmetry.space_group_name_H-M   'P 1'
#
loop_
_entity.id
_entity.type
_entity.pdbx_description
1 polymer ?
#
loop_
_entity_poly.entity_id
_entity_poly.type
_entity_poly.pdbx_seq_one_letter_code
_entity_poly.pdbx_strand_id
1 'polypeptide(L)'
;MGFNSGYAVNPARDLGPRLFTAVAGWGTEVFTVRNGWFLVPVFAPFLGSIVGVIIYQLMVGFHVEGEVRDQNSLEEESVPLTNVAGNDKTNDTTKTIH
;
A
#
# COMPACT_ATOMS: atom_id res chain seq x y z
N MET A 1 -12.24 -12.75 17.85
CA MET A 1 -11.89 -14.07 18.42
C MET A 1 -10.99 -14.80 17.44
N GLY A 2 -9.69 -14.97 17.75
CA GLY A 2 -8.70 -15.62 16.89
C GLY A 2 -8.43 -17.08 17.28
N PHE A 3 -9.48 -17.88 17.45
CA PHE A 3 -9.43 -19.14 18.18
C PHE A 3 -8.51 -20.22 17.55
N ASN A 4 -8.33 -20.19 16.23
CA ASN A 4 -7.52 -21.19 15.52
C ASN A 4 -6.00 -20.94 15.59
N SER A 5 -5.57 -19.68 15.70
CA SER A 5 -4.15 -19.30 15.57
C SER A 5 -3.71 -18.15 16.50
N GLY A 6 -4.53 -17.78 17.48
CA GLY A 6 -4.20 -16.75 18.47
C GLY A 6 -3.92 -15.35 17.92
N TYR A 7 -4.38 -15.02 16.70
CA TYR A 7 -4.05 -13.76 16.00
C TYR A 7 -2.55 -13.63 15.64
N ALA A 8 -1.98 -14.71 15.09
CA ALA A 8 -0.62 -14.82 14.57
C ALA A 8 -0.36 -13.98 13.29
N VAL A 9 -0.71 -12.69 13.31
CA VAL A 9 -0.59 -11.77 12.15
C VAL A 9 0.71 -10.96 12.21
N ASN A 10 1.36 -10.88 13.36
CA ASN A 10 2.57 -10.09 13.54
C ASN A 10 3.76 -11.00 13.90
N PRO A 11 4.81 -11.07 13.05
CA PRO A 11 6.01 -11.85 13.32
C PRO A 11 6.67 -11.51 14.66
N ALA A 12 6.73 -10.22 15.03
CA ALA A 12 7.36 -9.77 16.27
C ALA A 12 6.57 -10.18 17.52
N ARG A 13 5.23 -10.28 17.40
CA ARG A 13 4.35 -10.73 18.49
C ARG A 13 4.60 -12.19 18.87
N ASP A 14 4.97 -13.03 17.90
CA ASP A 14 5.19 -14.46 18.12
C ASP A 14 6.67 -14.79 18.40
N LEU A 15 7.61 -14.12 17.72
CA LEU A 15 9.04 -14.40 17.85
C LEU A 15 9.64 -13.92 19.17
N GLY A 16 9.24 -12.74 19.66
CA GLY A 16 9.78 -12.16 20.91
C GLY A 16 9.52 -13.02 22.14
N PRO A 17 8.25 -13.36 22.44
CA PRO A 17 7.93 -14.26 23.54
C PRO A 17 8.53 -15.66 23.40
N ARG A 18 8.64 -16.21 22.17
CA ARG A 18 9.31 -17.51 21.93
C ARG A 18 10.80 -17.48 22.23
N LEU A 19 11.50 -16.42 21.85
CA LEU A 19 12.91 -16.28 22.16
C LEU A 19 13.13 -16.16 23.67
N PHE A 20 12.27 -15.38 24.35
CA PHE A 20 12.31 -15.26 25.80
C PHE A 20 12.11 -16.62 26.49
N THR A 21 11.10 -17.40 26.09
CA THR A 21 10.85 -18.71 26.70
C THR A 21 11.94 -19.73 26.37
N ALA A 22 12.52 -19.69 25.17
CA ALA A 22 13.67 -20.52 24.81
C ALA A 22 14.85 -20.30 25.77
N VAL A 23 15.17 -19.04 26.08
CA VAL A 23 16.26 -18.66 26.99
C VAL A 23 15.87 -18.90 28.46
N ALA A 24 14.59 -18.76 28.81
CA ALA A 24 14.08 -18.97 30.18
C ALA A 24 14.00 -20.45 30.61
N GLY A 25 14.57 -21.37 29.84
CA GLY A 25 14.71 -22.78 30.23
C GLY A 25 13.79 -23.76 29.51
N TRP A 26 12.89 -23.30 28.62
CA TRP A 26 12.11 -24.21 27.77
C TRP A 26 12.89 -24.72 26.55
N GLY A 27 14.05 -24.14 26.26
CA GLY A 27 14.96 -24.61 25.20
C GLY A 27 14.39 -24.44 23.79
N THR A 28 14.95 -25.19 22.83
CA THR A 28 14.61 -25.07 21.41
C THR A 28 13.24 -25.66 21.04
N GLU A 29 12.59 -26.37 21.97
CA GLU A 29 11.29 -27.01 21.72
C GLU A 29 10.21 -26.01 21.32
N VAL A 30 10.29 -24.77 21.81
CA VAL A 30 9.36 -23.68 21.47
C VAL A 30 9.33 -23.34 19.97
N PHE A 31 10.37 -23.72 19.22
CA PHE A 31 10.44 -23.57 17.76
C PHE A 31 10.05 -24.84 17.00
N THR A 32 10.03 -26.02 17.63
CA THR A 32 9.70 -27.28 16.95
C THR A 32 8.25 -27.73 17.19
N VAL A 33 7.56 -27.14 18.16
CA VAL A 33 6.15 -27.45 18.46
C VAL A 33 5.28 -27.40 17.19
N ARG A 34 4.46 -28.45 17.02
CA ARG A 34 3.47 -28.60 15.95
C ARG A 34 4.06 -28.46 14.54
N ASN A 35 5.21 -29.12 14.34
CA ASN A 35 5.96 -29.18 13.08
C ASN A 35 6.50 -27.82 12.62
N GLY A 36 6.99 -27.00 13.56
CA GLY A 36 7.57 -25.70 13.23
C GLY A 36 6.54 -24.57 13.10
N TRP A 37 5.51 -24.56 13.94
CA TRP A 37 4.42 -23.59 13.86
C TRP A 37 4.89 -22.12 13.87
N PHE A 38 6.05 -21.80 14.47
CA PHE A 38 6.62 -20.45 14.46
C PHE A 38 6.82 -19.87 13.05
N LEU A 39 6.95 -20.70 12.01
CA LEU A 39 7.06 -20.27 10.62
C LEU A 39 5.78 -19.61 10.10
N VAL A 40 4.62 -20.06 10.56
CA VAL A 40 3.32 -19.55 10.12
C VAL A 40 3.13 -18.06 10.47
N PRO A 41 3.25 -17.61 11.74
CA PRO A 41 3.21 -16.19 12.09
C PRO A 41 4.33 -15.35 11.47
N VAL A 42 5.43 -15.97 11.05
CA VAL A 42 6.55 -15.25 10.44
C VAL A 42 6.29 -15.02 8.96
N PHE A 43 5.98 -16.06 8.19
CA PHE A 43 5.88 -15.98 6.73
C PHE A 43 4.47 -15.67 6.21
N ALA A 44 3.41 -16.14 6.89
CA ALA A 44 2.04 -15.92 6.44
C ALA A 44 1.66 -14.43 6.38
N PRO A 45 2.11 -13.55 7.29
CA PRO A 45 1.83 -12.11 7.17
C PRO A 45 2.46 -11.45 5.96
N PHE A 46 3.69 -11.82 5.58
CA PHE A 46 4.34 -11.27 4.39
C PHE A 46 3.66 -11.72 3.11
N LEU A 47 3.29 -13.01 3.03
CA LEU A 47 2.58 -13.51 1.85
C LEU A 47 1.16 -12.95 1.78
N GLY A 48 0.49 -12.87 2.93
CA GLY A 48 -0.83 -12.28 3.07
C GLY A 48 -0.86 -10.79 2.77
N SER A 49 0.18 -10.02 3.10
CA SER A 49 0.25 -8.60 2.78
C SER A 49 0.39 -8.37 1.29
N ILE A 50 1.24 -9.13 0.59
CA ILE A 50 1.38 -9.05 -0.87
C ILE A 50 0.05 -9.37 -1.55
N VAL A 51 -0.58 -10.49 -1.19
CA VAL A 51 -1.87 -10.90 -1.75
C VAL A 51 -2.96 -9.87 -1.42
N GLY A 52 -2.98 -9.36 -0.19
CA GLY A 52 -3.95 -8.36 0.26
C GLY A 52 -3.84 -7.04 -0.51
N VAL A 53 -2.61 -6.57 -0.78
CA VAL A 53 -2.38 -5.36 -1.58
C VAL A 53 -2.85 -5.55 -3.02
N ILE A 54 -2.57 -6.71 -3.64
CA ILE A 54 -3.05 -7.01 -4.99
C ILE A 54 -4.58 -7.00 -5.05
N ILE A 55 -5.25 -7.62 -4.08
CA ILE A 55 -6.71 -7.64 -4.00
C ILE A 55 -7.25 -6.22 -3.80
N TYR A 56 -6.65 -5.41 -2.92
CA TYR A 56 -7.05 -4.03 -2.71
C TYR A 56 -6.93 -3.19 -3.98
N GLN A 57 -5.83 -3.34 -4.72
CA GLN A 57 -5.62 -2.59 -5.96
C GLN A 57 -6.64 -2.99 -7.03
N LEU A 58 -6.96 -4.28 -7.16
CA LEU A 58 -7.96 -4.77 -8.11
C LEU A 58 -9.38 -4.30 -7.77
N MET A 59 -9.75 -4.34 -6.48
CA MET A 59 -11.11 -4.04 -6.05
C MET A 59 -11.36 -2.54 -5.90
N VAL A 60 -10.43 -1.82 -5.27
CA VAL A 60 -10.62 -0.42 -4.87
C VAL A 60 -9.69 0.49 -5.67
N GLY A 61 -8.39 0.20 -5.67
CA GLY A 61 -7.39 1.07 -6.30
C GLY A 61 -7.73 1.40 -7.76
N PHE A 62 -8.01 0.39 -8.59
CA PHE A 62 -8.35 0.62 -10.00
C PHE A 62 -9.71 1.30 -10.23
N HIS A 63 -10.66 1.18 -9.29
CA HIS A 63 -11.95 1.83 -9.41
C HIS A 63 -11.95 3.27 -8.89
N VAL A 64 -11.04 3.62 -7.96
CA VAL A 64 -10.97 4.95 -7.34
C VAL A 64 -9.85 5.80 -7.93
N GLU A 65 -8.66 5.23 -8.16
CA GLU A 65 -7.50 5.94 -8.72
C GLU A 65 -7.60 6.10 -10.24
N GLY A 66 -8.43 5.30 -10.92
CA GLY A 66 -8.75 5.52 -12.33
C GLY A 66 -9.37 6.90 -12.56
N GLU A 67 -10.34 7.27 -11.73
CA GLU A 67 -11.03 8.57 -11.81
C GLU A 67 -10.09 9.74 -11.48
N VAL A 68 -9.25 9.61 -10.45
CA VAL A 68 -8.31 10.67 -10.02
C VAL A 68 -7.16 10.85 -11.02
N ARG A 69 -6.68 9.75 -11.62
CA ARG A 69 -5.64 9.82 -12.64
C ARG A 69 -6.17 10.47 -13.91
N ASP A 70 -7.37 10.11 -14.35
CA ASP A 70 -8.01 10.73 -15.50
C ASP A 70 -8.26 12.23 -15.26
N GLN A 71 -8.75 12.63 -14.07
CA GLN A 71 -8.89 14.05 -13.70
C GLN A 71 -7.56 14.82 -13.75
N ASN A 72 -6.49 14.29 -13.15
CA ASN A 72 -5.18 14.95 -13.16
C ASN A 72 -4.60 15.08 -14.59
N SER A 73 -4.79 14.07 -15.45
CA SER A 73 -4.34 14.16 -16.84
C SER A 73 -5.15 15.16 -17.68
N LEU A 74 -6.46 15.30 -17.42
CA LEU A 74 -7.31 16.30 -18.07
C LEU A 74 -6.99 17.71 -17.58
N GLU A 75 -6.68 17.89 -16.29
CA GLU A 75 -6.22 19.16 -15.74
C GLU A 75 -4.86 19.55 -16.34
N GLU A 76 -3.88 18.65 -16.38
CA GLU A 76 -2.57 18.91 -17.01
C GLU A 76 -2.65 19.23 -18.51
N GLU A 77 -3.58 18.65 -19.27
CA GLU A 77 -3.80 18.99 -20.69
C GLU A 77 -4.46 20.38 -20.87
N SER A 78 -5.24 20.84 -19.90
CA SER A 78 -5.94 22.13 -19.94
C SER A 78 -5.08 23.34 -19.53
N VAL A 79 -4.03 23.12 -18.72
CA VAL A 79 -3.11 24.17 -18.23
C VAL A 79 -2.29 24.83 -19.35
N PRO A 80 -1.82 24.11 -20.41
CA PRO A 80 -1.15 24.71 -21.56
C PRO A 80 -2.05 25.60 -22.42
N LEU A 81 -3.31 25.22 -22.65
CA LEU A 81 -4.20 25.92 -23.59
C LEU A 81 -4.71 27.25 -23.05
N THR A 82 -4.86 27.37 -21.73
CA THR A 82 -5.32 28.60 -21.08
C THR A 82 -4.26 29.72 -21.18
N ASN A 83 -2.98 29.36 -21.09
CA ASN A 83 -1.87 30.32 -21.21
C ASN A 83 -1.66 30.82 -22.64
N VAL A 84 -1.95 29.99 -23.65
CA VAL A 84 -1.84 30.39 -25.07
C VAL A 84 -3.01 31.29 -25.49
N ALA A 85 -4.24 30.98 -25.08
CA ALA A 85 -5.42 31.77 -25.43
C ALA A 85 -5.39 33.20 -24.82
N GLY A 86 -4.84 33.36 -23.62
CA GLY A 86 -4.67 34.69 -23.01
C GLY A 86 -3.61 35.56 -23.70
N ASN A 87 -2.57 34.93 -24.26
CA ASN A 87 -1.49 35.65 -24.93
C ASN A 87 -1.90 36.13 -26.34
N ASP A 88 -2.75 35.38 -27.03
CA ASP A 88 -3.24 35.74 -28.37
C ASP A 88 -4.15 36.99 -28.33
N LYS A 89 -5.05 37.07 -27.34
CA LYS A 89 -5.94 38.24 -27.16
C LYS A 89 -5.19 39.53 -26.81
N THR A 90 -4.07 39.41 -26.10
CA THR A 90 -3.26 40.56 -25.66
C THR A 90 -2.48 41.17 -26.83
N ASN A 91 -2.00 40.33 -27.73
CA ASN A 91 -1.24 40.75 -28.91
C ASN A 91 -2.12 41.41 -29.99
N ASP A 92 -3.37 40.96 -30.16
CA ASP A 92 -4.31 41.56 -31.12
C ASP A 92 -4.83 42.94 -30.67
N THR A 93 -5.03 43.12 -29.37
CA THR A 93 -5.44 44.41 -28.80
C THR A 93 -4.34 45.47 -28.93
N THR A 94 -3.07 45.05 -28.89
CA THR A 94 -1.92 45.98 -29.01
C THR A 94 -1.67 46.39 -30.46
N LYS A 95 -2.00 45.53 -31.44
CA LYS A 95 -1.88 45.85 -32.88
C LYS A 95 -2.95 46.79 -33.42
N THR A 96 -4.09 46.92 -32.74
CA THR A 96 -5.22 47.76 -33.18
C THR A 96 -5.19 49.20 -32.65
N ILE A 97 -4.25 49.52 -31.75
CA ILE A 97 -4.13 50.85 -31.11
C ILE A 97 -3.08 51.75 -31.79
N HIS A 98 -2.39 51.27 -32.83
CA HIS A 98 -1.30 52.02 -33.48
C HIS A 98 -1.62 52.51 -34.89
#